data_AF-A0A1S3XUK1-F1
#
_entry.id   AF-A0A1S3XUK1-F1
#
_cell.length_a   1.000
_cell.length_b   1.000
_cell.length_c   1.000
_cell.angle_alpha   90.00
_cell.angle_beta   90.00
_cell.angle_gamma   90.00
#
_symmetry.space_group_name_H-M   'P 1'
#
loop_
_entity.id
_entity.type
_entity.pdbx_description
1 polymer ?
#
loop_
_entity_poly.entity_id
_entity_poly.type
_entity_poly.pdbx_seq_one_letter_code
_entity_poly.pdbx_strand_id
1 'polypeptide(L)'
;MENTNPIGTPMSPTTTLEEDRNGKSLDETMYRGMIGSLLYLTASRPDIMFSVCKCARFQSAPKESHLTVVKRIIRYLIGTTELGLWYSHSNNFDLKGFSDADFAGDRTDRKSTSGT
;
A
#
# COMPACT_ATOMS: atom_id res chain seq x y z
N MET A 1 -7.38 -13.15 12.13
CA MET A 1 -7.62 -11.71 12.39
C MET A 1 -9.12 -11.41 12.58
N GLU A 2 -9.91 -12.34 13.12
CA GLU A 2 -11.39 -12.25 13.09
C GLU A 2 -12.01 -11.27 14.09
N ASN A 3 -11.21 -10.64 14.97
CA ASN A 3 -11.68 -9.64 15.93
C ASN A 3 -10.70 -8.46 16.01
N THR A 4 -10.48 -7.79 14.88
CA THR A 4 -9.55 -6.66 14.82
C THR A 4 -10.31 -5.35 14.66
N ASN A 5 -10.10 -4.39 15.56
CA ASN A 5 -10.74 -3.07 15.48
C ASN A 5 -10.41 -2.38 14.14
N PRO A 6 -11.43 -2.00 13.34
CA PRO A 6 -11.24 -1.26 12.10
C PRO A 6 -10.46 0.04 12.29
N ILE A 7 -9.77 0.48 11.24
CA ILE A 7 -9.12 1.79 11.17
C ILE A 7 -9.66 2.51 9.93
N GLY A 8 -9.91 3.83 10.02
CA GLY A 8 -10.50 4.62 8.93
C GLY A 8 -9.54 5.07 7.82
N THR A 9 -8.24 4.81 7.95
CA THR A 9 -7.20 5.23 6.98
C THR A 9 -6.15 4.12 6.77
N PRO A 10 -5.71 3.84 5.54
CA PRO A 10 -4.69 2.81 5.29
C PRO A 10 -3.32 3.18 5.89
N MET A 11 -2.96 4.46 5.88
CA MET A 11 -1.74 5.01 6.46
C MET A 11 -2.02 6.44 6.95
N SER A 12 -1.32 6.91 8.00
CA SER A 12 -1.44 8.33 8.39
C SER A 12 -0.69 9.19 7.37
N PRO A 13 -1.18 10.38 7.00
CA PRO A 13 -0.43 11.33 6.17
C PRO A 13 0.91 11.72 6.79
N THR A 14 1.03 11.62 8.12
CA THR A 14 2.23 11.91 8.89
C THR A 14 3.13 10.70 9.12
N THR A 15 2.72 9.50 8.71
CA THR A 15 3.55 8.29 8.90
C THR A 15 4.76 8.36 7.99
N THR A 16 5.94 8.56 8.56
CA THR A 16 7.22 8.34 7.91
C THR A 16 7.62 6.88 8.04
N LEU A 17 7.44 6.12 6.96
CA LEU A 17 7.98 4.77 6.85
C LEU A 17 9.42 4.85 6.33
N GLU A 18 10.38 4.58 7.21
CA GLU A 18 11.81 4.71 6.95
C GLU A 18 12.54 3.38 7.16
N GLU A 19 13.80 3.32 6.71
CA GLU A 19 14.65 2.14 6.90
C GLU A 19 14.92 1.91 8.39
N ASP A 20 14.44 0.78 8.92
CA ASP A 20 14.67 0.38 10.30
C ASP A 20 15.87 -0.59 10.42
N ARG A 21 17.08 -0.03 10.49
CA ARG A 21 18.33 -0.81 10.54
C ARG A 21 18.44 -1.70 11.78
N ASN A 22 17.90 -1.23 12.91
CA ASN A 22 17.98 -1.91 14.21
C ASN A 22 16.75 -2.79 14.47
N GLY A 23 15.73 -2.70 13.63
CA GLY A 23 14.51 -3.47 13.75
C GLY A 23 14.75 -4.97 13.59
N LYS A 24 13.88 -5.74 14.25
CA LYS A 24 13.86 -7.19 14.11
C LYS A 24 13.47 -7.56 12.68
N SER A 25 14.34 -8.36 12.04
CA SER A 25 14.12 -8.88 10.70
C SER A 25 12.91 -9.81 10.68
N LEU A 26 12.22 -9.81 9.53
CA LEU A 26 11.08 -10.67 9.26
C LEU A 26 11.39 -11.63 8.12
N ASP A 27 10.59 -12.70 8.02
CA ASP A 27 10.61 -13.57 6.85
C ASP A 27 10.20 -12.77 5.60
N GLU A 28 11.13 -12.69 4.66
CA GLU A 28 10.95 -12.02 3.38
C GLU A 28 9.84 -12.66 2.56
N THR A 29 9.69 -13.99 2.62
CA THR A 29 8.72 -14.72 1.81
C THR A 29 7.29 -14.38 2.26
N MET A 30 7.04 -14.44 3.57
CA MET A 30 5.78 -14.00 4.16
C MET A 30 5.47 -12.55 3.80
N TYR A 31 6.43 -11.64 3.97
CA TYR A 31 6.21 -10.22 3.72
C TYR A 31 5.90 -9.94 2.24
N ARG A 32 6.67 -10.52 1.31
CA ARG A 32 6.44 -10.41 -0.14
C ARG A 32 5.08 -10.98 -0.54
N GLY A 33 4.66 -12.09 0.07
CA GLY A 33 3.32 -12.64 -0.12
C GLY A 33 2.22 -11.65 0.24
N MET A 34 2.31 -11.00 1.42
CA MET A 34 1.35 -9.98 1.84
C MET A 34 1.32 -8.77 0.91
N ILE A 35 2.49 -8.27 0.50
CA ILE A 35 2.59 -7.15 -0.44
C ILE A 35 2.00 -7.53 -1.80
N GLY A 36 2.28 -8.72 -2.32
CA GLY A 36 1.71 -9.20 -3.58
C GLY A 36 0.18 -9.27 -3.55
N SER A 37 -0.40 -9.82 -2.47
CA SER A 37 -1.86 -9.84 -2.30
C SER A 37 -2.47 -8.45 -2.22
N LEU A 38 -1.79 -7.50 -1.56
CA LEU A 38 -2.25 -6.12 -1.47
C LEU A 38 -2.14 -5.38 -2.81
N LEU A 39 -1.05 -5.60 -3.57
CA LEU A 39 -0.87 -5.05 -4.92
C LEU A 39 -1.93 -5.57 -5.90
N TYR A 40 -2.38 -6.82 -5.75
CA TYR A 40 -3.50 -7.31 -6.55
C TYR A 40 -4.78 -6.50 -6.26
N LEU A 41 -5.03 -6.19 -4.99
CA LEU A 41 -6.22 -5.47 -4.58
C LEU A 41 -6.23 -4.00 -5.04
N THR A 42 -5.07 -3.37 -5.30
CA THR A 42 -5.02 -1.97 -5.74
C THR A 42 -5.76 -1.72 -7.05
N ALA A 43 -5.98 -2.74 -7.87
CA ALA A 43 -6.74 -2.65 -9.11
C ALA A 43 -8.20 -2.20 -8.86
N SER A 44 -8.84 -2.72 -7.81
CA SER A 44 -10.19 -2.31 -7.39
C SER A 44 -10.17 -1.34 -6.20
N ARG A 45 -9.04 -1.21 -5.50
CA ARG A 45 -8.83 -0.33 -4.33
C ARG A 45 -7.68 0.64 -4.55
N PRO A 46 -7.82 1.65 -5.43
CA PRO A 46 -6.75 2.62 -5.66
C PRO A 46 -6.44 3.46 -4.39
N ASP A 47 -7.37 3.55 -3.45
CA ASP A 47 -7.21 4.26 -2.17
C ASP A 47 -6.09 3.69 -1.28
N ILE A 48 -5.70 2.42 -1.46
CA ILE A 48 -4.57 1.82 -0.72
C ILE A 48 -3.24 1.87 -1.49
N MET A 49 -3.24 2.26 -2.77
CA MET A 49 -2.08 2.17 -3.68
C MET A 49 -0.82 2.77 -3.06
N PHE A 50 -0.88 4.03 -2.64
CA PHE A 50 0.26 4.74 -2.05
C PHE A 50 0.84 3.98 -0.85
N SER A 51 -0.02 3.51 0.05
CA SER A 51 0.40 2.82 1.28
C SER A 51 1.09 1.50 0.98
N VAL A 52 0.57 0.74 0.01
CA VAL A 52 1.13 -0.54 -0.42
C VAL A 52 2.46 -0.32 -1.15
N CYS A 53 2.53 0.63 -2.08
CA CYS A 53 3.75 0.96 -2.81
C CYS A 53 4.87 1.43 -1.88
N LYS A 54 4.58 2.24 -0.86
CA LYS A 54 5.55 2.62 0.18
C LYS A 54 6.09 1.40 0.92
N CYS A 55 5.22 0.47 1.33
CA CYS A 55 5.64 -0.77 2.01
C CYS A 55 6.46 -1.70 1.11
N ALA A 56 6.11 -1.80 -0.18
CA ALA A 56 6.79 -2.68 -1.14
C ALA A 56 8.29 -2.39 -1.29
N ARG A 57 8.73 -1.15 -1.01
CA ARG A 57 10.15 -0.76 -1.05
C ARG A 57 11.02 -1.53 -0.06
N PHE A 58 10.44 -2.07 1.01
CA PHE A 58 11.15 -2.80 2.05
C PHE A 58 11.10 -4.32 1.88
N GLN A 59 10.61 -4.82 0.74
CA GLN A 59 10.39 -6.25 0.52
C GLN A 59 11.66 -7.12 0.50
N SER A 60 12.83 -6.51 0.29
CA SER A 60 14.13 -7.19 0.30
C SER A 60 14.75 -7.30 1.69
N ALA A 61 14.30 -6.47 2.65
CA ALA A 61 14.79 -6.47 4.02
C ALA A 61 13.69 -5.96 4.99
N PRO A 62 12.56 -6.68 5.11
CA PRO A 62 11.44 -6.24 5.92
C PRO A 62 11.72 -6.36 7.41
N LYS A 63 11.05 -5.51 8.19
CA LYS A 63 11.22 -5.33 9.63
C LYS A 63 9.86 -5.30 10.32
N GLU A 64 9.83 -5.57 11.63
CA GLU A 64 8.57 -5.54 12.42
C GLU A 64 7.82 -4.21 12.33
N SER A 65 8.55 -3.09 12.22
CA SER A 65 8.01 -1.75 11.95
C SER A 65 7.25 -1.71 10.61
N HIS A 66 7.85 -2.25 9.53
CA HIS A 66 7.21 -2.34 8.22
C HIS A 66 5.95 -3.23 8.24
N LEU A 67 5.98 -4.36 8.95
CA LEU A 67 4.82 -5.25 9.08
C LEU A 67 3.68 -4.61 9.87
N THR A 68 3.99 -3.75 10.84
CA THR A 68 2.97 -3.01 11.61
C THR A 68 2.11 -2.14 10.69
N VAL A 69 2.73 -1.52 9.68
CA VAL A 69 2.01 -0.75 8.66
C VAL A 69 1.17 -1.65 7.76
N VAL A 70 1.71 -2.78 7.30
CA VAL A 70 0.94 -3.76 6.49
C VAL A 70 -0.29 -4.25 7.26
N LYS A 71 -0.15 -4.57 8.55
CA LYS A 71 -1.28 -4.93 9.42
C LYS A 71 -2.31 -3.81 9.53
N ARG A 72 -1.88 -2.53 9.56
CA ARG A 72 -2.80 -1.39 9.54
C ARG A 72 -3.61 -1.32 8.25
N ILE A 73 -2.98 -1.53 7.09
CA ILE A 73 -3.68 -1.58 5.79
C ILE A 73 -4.73 -2.69 5.81
N ILE A 74 -4.40 -3.88 6.30
CA ILE A 74 -5.35 -4.99 6.42
C ILE A 74 -6.53 -4.64 7.34
N ARG A 75 -6.29 -3.97 8.47
CA ARG A 75 -7.36 -3.48 9.37
C ARG A 75 -8.28 -2.46 8.70
N TYR A 76 -7.72 -1.59 7.87
CA TYR A 76 -8.51 -0.65 7.08
C TYR A 76 -9.40 -1.38 6.06
N LEU A 77 -8.85 -2.39 5.38
CA LEU A 77 -9.62 -3.22 4.44
C LEU A 77 -10.76 -3.99 5.10
N ILE A 78 -10.51 -4.57 6.29
CA ILE A 78 -11.56 -5.24 7.08
C ILE A 78 -12.68 -4.25 7.46
N GLY A 79 -12.35 -2.99 7.73
CA GLY A 79 -13.33 -1.95 8.04
C GLY A 79 -14.06 -1.37 6.82
N THR A 80 -13.60 -1.68 5.61
CA THR A 80 -14.05 -1.04 4.37
C THR A 80 -14.30 -2.06 3.26
N THR A 81 -14.83 -3.24 3.61
CA THR A 81 -15.10 -4.33 2.66
C THR A 81 -16.05 -3.93 1.54
N GLU A 82 -16.98 -3.01 1.83
CA GLU A 82 -17.97 -2.50 0.88
C GLU A 82 -17.42 -1.43 -0.08
N LEU A 83 -16.20 -0.93 0.17
CA LEU A 83 -15.55 0.05 -0.71
C LEU A 83 -14.76 -0.68 -1.80
N GLY A 84 -14.94 -0.29 -3.05
CA GLY A 84 -14.16 -0.77 -4.19
C GLY A 84 -14.72 -0.25 -5.51
N LEU A 85 -13.85 -0.19 -6.51
CA LEU A 85 -14.24 0.07 -7.89
C LEU A 85 -14.76 -1.22 -8.53
N TRP A 86 -15.94 -1.11 -9.15
CA TRP A 86 -16.53 -2.15 -9.97
C TRP A 86 -16.41 -1.76 -11.44
N TYR A 87 -15.64 -2.52 -12.21
CA TYR A 87 -15.52 -2.34 -13.65
C TYR A 87 -16.48 -3.29 -14.36
N SER A 88 -17.66 -2.79 -14.73
CA SER A 88 -18.60 -3.58 -15.52
C SER A 88 -18.06 -3.82 -16.93
N HIS A 89 -18.36 -4.99 -17.47
CA HIS A 89 -18.09 -5.26 -18.88
C HIS A 89 -18.95 -4.34 -19.76
N SER A 90 -18.33 -3.67 -20.72
CA SER A 90 -19.04 -2.85 -21.71
C SER A 90 -18.35 -2.92 -23.07
N ASN A 91 -19.14 -2.91 -24.14
CA ASN A 91 -18.63 -2.91 -25.52
C ASN A 91 -18.22 -1.50 -25.99
N ASN A 92 -18.51 -0.46 -25.20
CA ASN A 92 -18.20 0.94 -25.49
C ASN A 92 -17.24 1.48 -24.42
N PHE A 93 -15.98 1.09 -24.50
CA PHE A 93 -14.93 1.48 -23.56
C PHE A 93 -13.99 2.54 -24.18
N ASP A 94 -13.89 3.69 -23.54
CA ASP A 94 -12.95 4.77 -23.88
C ASP A 94 -12.00 4.99 -22.69
N LEU A 95 -10.74 4.62 -22.84
CA LEU A 95 -9.73 4.71 -21.77
C LEU A 95 -9.01 6.05 -21.83
N LYS A 96 -9.13 6.86 -20.77
CA LYS A 96 -8.39 8.10 -20.58
C LYS A 96 -7.49 7.99 -19.36
N GLY A 97 -6.19 8.14 -19.57
CA GLY A 97 -5.18 8.13 -18.52
C GLY A 97 -4.71 9.54 -18.19
N PHE A 98 -4.53 9.82 -16.90
CA PHE A 98 -3.87 11.02 -16.40
C PHE A 98 -2.72 10.57 -15.52
N SER A 99 -1.59 11.27 -15.56
CA SER A 99 -0.43 10.99 -14.71
C SER A 99 0.04 12.30 -14.08
N ASP A 100 0.44 12.20 -12.82
CA ASP A 100 1.03 13.29 -12.04
C ASP A 100 2.35 12.80 -11.45
N ALA A 101 3.31 13.72 -11.30
CA ALA A 101 4.61 13.42 -10.72
C ALA A 101 5.04 14.56 -9.80
N ASP A 102 5.44 14.21 -8.58
CA ASP A 102 6.07 15.16 -7.67
C ASP A 102 7.59 15.20 -7.88
N PHE A 103 8.21 16.38 -7.78
CA PHE A 103 9.67 16.50 -7.85
C PHE A 103 10.28 16.43 -6.46
N ALA A 104 11.19 15.47 -6.25
CA ALA A 104 11.93 15.28 -5.00
C ALA A 104 11.06 15.16 -3.74
N GLY A 105 9.81 14.70 -3.89
CA GLY A 105 8.84 14.55 -2.82
C GLY A 105 9.20 13.43 -1.83
N ASP A 106 9.98 12.43 -2.27
CA ASP A 106 10.43 11.38 -1.36
C ASP A 106 11.57 11.84 -0.44
N ARG A 107 11.33 11.79 0.86
CA ARG A 107 12.32 12.22 1.87
C ARG A 107 13.52 11.28 1.94
N THR A 108 13.37 10.02 1.52
CA THR A 108 14.42 9.00 1.62
C THR A 108 15.46 9.13 0.52
N ASP A 109 15.04 9.14 -0.74
CA ASP A 109 15.96 9.10 -1.89
C ASP A 109 15.86 10.32 -2.81
N ARG A 110 14.96 11.28 -2.49
CA ARG A 110 14.70 12.50 -3.29
C ARG A 110 14.31 12.21 -4.74
N LYS A 111 13.84 11.00 -5.04
CA LYS A 111 13.31 10.67 -6.36
C LYS A 111 11.89 11.16 -6.49
N SER A 112 11.50 11.39 -7.73
CA SER A 112 10.11 11.66 -8.09
C SER A 112 9.24 10.43 -7.86
N THR A 113 8.04 10.66 -7.33
CA THR A 113 6.99 9.65 -7.25
C THR A 113 6.02 9.93 -8.38
N SER A 114 5.88 8.98 -9.31
CA SER A 114 4.89 9.06 -10.38
C SER A 114 3.63 8.29 -9.97
N GLY A 115 2.46 8.90 -10.14
CA GLY A 115 1.20 8.18 -10.19
C GLY A 115 1.01 7.61 -11.60
N THR A 116 1.02 6.29 -11.72
CA THR A 116 0.65 5.54 -12.94
C THR A 116 -0.55 4.69 -12.69
#